data_AF-A0A4Z0WFU3-F1
#
_entry.id   AF-A0A4Z0WFU3-F1
#
_cell.length_a   1.000
_cell.length_b   1.000
_cell.length_c   1.000
_cell.angle_alpha   90.00
_cell.angle_beta   90.00
_cell.angle_gamma   90.00
#
_symmetry.space_group_name_H-M   'P 1'
#
loop_
_entity.id
_entity.type
_entity.pdbx_description
1 polymer ?
#
loop_
_entity_poly.entity_id
_entity_poly.type
_entity_poly.pdbx_seq_one_letter_code
_entity_poly.pdbx_strand_id
1 'polypeptide(L)'
;MNKEVDRRLLAYIQYEGSSEVCIDIVEISRRSTSFHYQGIAWNRPPNFIGQDNCTDAHGNKCRIAPLNRNHTPVWAESADVVVNDNAKGHYHLWLAGKIKPAGKE
;
A
#
# COMPACT_ATOMS: atom_id res chain seq x y z
N MET A 1 6.67 7.04 -27.55
CA MET A 1 6.42 5.76 -26.86
C MET A 1 6.26 6.07 -25.39
N ASN A 2 5.01 6.26 -24.93
CA ASN A 2 4.76 6.54 -23.51
C ASN A 2 5.19 5.31 -22.73
N LYS A 3 6.25 5.42 -21.91
CA LYS A 3 6.53 4.41 -20.89
C LYS A 3 5.31 4.38 -19.99
N GLU A 4 4.51 3.32 -20.08
CA GLU A 4 3.49 3.03 -19.09
C GLU A 4 4.23 2.84 -17.76
N VAL A 5 4.14 3.86 -16.91
CA VAL A 5 4.70 3.79 -15.57
C VAL A 5 3.81 2.83 -14.82
N ASP A 6 4.33 1.65 -14.47
CA ASP A 6 3.65 0.73 -13.58
C ASP A 6 3.48 1.41 -12.22
N ARG A 7 2.24 1.70 -11.85
CA ARG A 7 1.86 2.40 -10.60
C ARG A 7 1.33 1.44 -9.54
N ARG A 8 1.44 0.14 -9.79
CA ARG A 8 0.99 -0.91 -8.88
C ARG A 8 2.08 -1.18 -7.86
N LEU A 9 1.72 -1.13 -6.60
CA LEU A 9 2.62 -1.32 -5.47
C LEU A 9 2.00 -2.35 -4.54
N LEU A 10 2.84 -3.22 -3.99
CA LEU A 10 2.41 -3.97 -2.81
C LEU A 10 2.38 -3.00 -1.63
N ALA A 11 1.34 -3.08 -0.82
CA ALA A 11 1.20 -2.29 0.39
C ALA A 11 0.63 -3.13 1.53
N TYR A 12 1.05 -2.80 2.75
CA TYR A 12 0.34 -3.17 3.96
C TYR A 12 -0.95 -2.36 4.04
N ILE A 13 -2.05 -3.00 4.43
CA ILE A 13 -3.38 -2.44 4.50
C ILE A 13 -4.01 -2.87 5.83
N GLN A 14 -4.54 -1.90 6.58
CA GLN A 14 -5.29 -2.14 7.82
C GLN A 14 -6.47 -1.19 7.92
N TYR A 15 -7.69 -1.74 7.92
CA TYR A 15 -8.90 -0.95 8.10
C TYR A 15 -9.02 -0.46 9.56
N GLU A 16 -9.55 0.75 9.75
CA GLU A 16 -9.83 1.26 11.09
C GLU A 16 -10.82 0.34 11.81
N GLY A 17 -10.47 -0.10 13.02
CA GLY A 17 -11.26 -1.04 13.81
C GLY A 17 -10.93 -2.52 13.56
N SER A 18 -10.10 -2.86 12.57
CA SER A 18 -9.57 -4.21 12.40
C SER A 18 -8.18 -4.35 13.01
N SER A 19 -7.93 -5.49 13.67
CA SER A 19 -6.59 -5.90 14.12
C SER A 19 -5.78 -6.57 13.01
N GLU A 20 -6.44 -6.99 11.93
CA GLU A 20 -5.79 -7.71 10.83
C GLU A 20 -5.07 -6.74 9.90
N VAL A 21 -3.85 -7.11 9.53
CA VAL A 21 -3.07 -6.43 8.51
C VAL A 21 -2.98 -7.35 7.31
N CYS A 22 -3.29 -6.84 6.12
CA CYS A 22 -3.11 -7.60 4.89
C CYS A 22 -2.10 -6.94 3.96
N ILE A 23 -1.46 -7.75 3.12
CA ILE A 23 -0.66 -7.26 2.00
C ILE A 23 -1.49 -7.44 0.73
N ASP A 24 -1.70 -6.35 0.02
CA ASP A 24 -2.36 -6.35 -1.28
C ASP A 24 -1.72 -5.37 -2.26
N ILE A 25 -2.20 -5.39 -3.50
CA ILE A 25 -1.78 -4.49 -4.56
C ILE A 25 -2.66 -3.24 -4.53
N VAL A 26 -2.02 -2.09 -4.42
CA VAL A 26 -2.64 -0.78 -4.56
C VAL A 26 -2.09 -0.06 -5.77
N GLU A 27 -2.89 0.80 -6.40
CA GLU A 27 -2.42 1.67 -7.48
C GLU A 27 -2.23 3.09 -6.96
N ILE A 28 -1.03 3.65 -7.11
CA ILE A 28 -0.78 5.03 -6.69
C ILE A 28 -1.25 6.01 -7.78
N SER A 29 -1.94 7.08 -7.39
CA SER A 29 -2.35 8.11 -8.34
C SER A 29 -1.14 8.84 -8.93
N ARG A 30 -1.31 9.48 -10.10
CA ARG A 30 -0.20 10.16 -10.82
C ARG A 30 0.53 11.21 -9.97
N ARG A 31 -0.16 11.85 -9.02
CA ARG A 31 0.42 12.86 -8.11
C ARG A 31 0.80 12.28 -6.74
N SER A 32 0.70 10.97 -6.55
CA SER A 32 0.98 10.28 -5.29
C SER A 32 0.18 10.77 -4.09
N THR A 33 -0.98 11.40 -4.34
CA THR A 33 -1.88 11.97 -3.34
C THR A 33 -2.93 10.98 -2.85
N SER A 34 -3.08 9.85 -3.53
CA SER A 34 -4.09 8.84 -3.21
C SER A 34 -3.66 7.45 -3.69
N PHE A 35 -4.20 6.44 -3.03
CA PHE A 35 -4.13 5.04 -3.44
C PHE A 35 -5.49 4.60 -3.96
N HIS A 36 -5.53 3.85 -5.06
CA HIS A 36 -6.73 3.13 -5.49
C HIS A 36 -6.61 1.68 -5.04
N TYR A 37 -7.59 1.25 -4.25
CA TYR A 37 -7.65 -0.10 -3.71
C TYR A 37 -9.10 -0.58 -3.72
N GLN A 38 -9.35 -1.79 -4.26
CA GLN A 38 -10.68 -2.37 -4.43
C GLN A 38 -11.69 -1.44 -5.13
N GLY A 39 -11.24 -0.62 -6.09
CA GLY A 39 -12.08 0.35 -6.79
C GLY A 39 -12.38 1.64 -6.02
N ILE A 40 -11.84 1.78 -4.80
CA ILE A 40 -12.02 2.95 -3.94
C ILE A 40 -10.76 3.80 -3.94
N ALA A 41 -10.92 5.13 -4.00
CA ALA A 41 -9.84 6.09 -3.83
C ALA A 41 -9.65 6.43 -2.34
N TRP A 42 -8.46 6.12 -1.83
CA TRP A 42 -8.02 6.39 -0.47
C TRP A 42 -7.05 7.58 -0.47
N ASN A 43 -7.51 8.72 0.03
CA ASN A 43 -6.75 9.96 0.04
C ASN A 43 -5.70 9.95 1.15
N ARG A 44 -4.48 10.33 0.81
CA ARG A 44 -3.37 10.46 1.77
C ARG A 44 -3.45 11.82 2.47
N PRO A 45 -3.01 11.93 3.73
CA PRO A 45 -2.97 13.20 4.41
C PRO A 45 -1.92 14.12 3.75
N PRO A 46 -2.18 15.43 3.65
CA PRO A 46 -1.30 16.38 2.97
C PRO A 46 0.02 16.65 3.71
N ASN A 47 0.08 16.31 5.01
CA ASN A 47 1.26 16.53 5.84
C ASN A 47 1.93 15.18 6.14
N PHE A 48 3.26 15.13 6.07
CA PHE A 48 4.10 13.93 6.25
C PHE A 48 3.86 13.13 7.55
N ILE A 49 3.07 13.65 8.49
CA ILE A 49 2.68 13.00 9.74
C ILE A 49 1.48 12.07 9.45
N GLY A 50 1.68 10.77 9.63
CA GLY A 50 0.63 9.77 9.45
C GLY A 50 0.32 9.46 7.99
N GLN A 51 1.32 9.47 7.10
CA GLN A 51 1.20 9.17 5.66
C GLN A 51 0.46 7.87 5.32
N ASP A 52 0.39 6.97 6.28
CA ASP A 52 -0.31 5.70 6.13
C ASP A 52 -1.82 5.87 6.32
N ASN A 53 -2.28 6.83 7.14
CA ASN A 53 -3.70 7.01 7.48
C ASN A 53 -4.48 7.65 6.31
N CYS A 54 -5.03 6.80 5.46
CA CYS A 54 -5.82 7.20 4.31
C CYS A 54 -7.32 7.26 4.64
N THR A 55 -8.06 8.08 3.89
CA THR A 55 -9.52 8.23 4.06
C THR A 55 -10.22 8.18 2.71
N ASP A 56 -11.34 7.46 2.64
CA ASP A 56 -12.18 7.42 1.43
C ASP A 56 -13.18 8.59 1.36
N ALA A 57 -14.00 8.63 0.31
CA ALA A 57 -15.02 9.66 0.13
C ALA A 57 -16.20 9.57 1.13
N HIS A 58 -16.36 8.44 1.81
CA HIS A 58 -17.40 8.19 2.80
C HIS A 58 -16.95 8.47 4.24
N GLY A 59 -15.68 8.83 4.43
CA GLY A 59 -15.10 9.08 5.76
C GLY A 59 -14.56 7.82 6.43
N ASN A 60 -14.54 6.67 5.74
CA ASN A 60 -13.90 5.46 6.24
C ASN A 60 -12.39 5.67 6.26
N LYS A 61 -11.72 5.12 7.27
CA LYS A 61 -10.26 5.21 7.40
C LYS A 61 -9.58 3.86 7.23
N CYS A 62 -8.42 3.89 6.61
CA CYS A 62 -7.58 2.73 6.41
C CYS A 62 -6.11 3.16 6.45
N ARG A 63 -5.24 2.34 7.03
CA ARG A 63 -3.80 2.52 6.95
C ARG A 63 -3.27 1.80 5.72
N ILE A 64 -2.63 2.53 4.80
CA ILE A 64 -1.99 1.99 3.60
C ILE A 64 -0.54 2.42 3.59
N ALA A 65 0.38 1.47 3.71
CA ALA A 65 1.82 1.71 3.64
C ALA A 65 2.46 0.83 2.55
N PRO A 66 3.01 1.41 1.48
CA PRO A 66 3.73 0.64 0.47
C PRO A 66 4.87 -0.19 1.08
N LEU A 67 5.07 -1.40 0.55
CA LEU A 67 6.14 -2.28 0.97
C LEU A 67 7.50 -1.65 0.68
N ASN A 68 8.32 -1.54 1.71
CA ASN A 68 9.69 -1.09 1.65
C ASN A 68 10.61 -2.19 2.21
N ARG A 69 11.77 -2.38 1.58
CA ARG A 69 12.77 -3.37 1.99
C ARG A 69 13.48 -3.01 3.30
N ASN A 70 13.53 -1.72 3.61
CA ASN A 70 14.30 -1.18 4.72
C ASN A 70 13.43 -0.69 5.88
N HIS A 71 12.11 -0.71 5.71
CA HIS A 71 11.19 -0.12 6.68
C HIS A 71 9.86 -0.87 6.66
N THR A 72 9.47 -1.35 7.82
CA THR A 72 8.13 -1.88 8.09
C THR A 72 7.43 -0.89 9.02
N PRO A 73 6.18 -0.47 8.75
CA PRO A 73 5.46 0.40 9.66
C PRO A 73 5.24 -0.27 11.02
N VAL A 74 5.39 0.49 12.12
CA VAL A 74 5.24 -0.02 13.50
C VAL A 74 3.92 -0.77 13.72
N TRP A 75 2.83 -0.31 13.09
CA TRP A 75 1.52 -0.96 13.19
C TRP A 75 1.42 -2.31 12.45
N ALA A 76 2.34 -2.59 11.53
CA ALA A 76 2.44 -3.85 10.80
C ALA A 76 3.52 -4.79 11.36
N GLU A 77 4.52 -4.29 12.10
CA GLU A 77 5.62 -5.11 12.65
C GLU A 77 5.15 -6.19 13.63
N SER A 78 4.13 -5.89 14.43
CA SER A 78 3.59 -6.81 15.46
C SER A 78 2.27 -7.48 15.05
N ALA A 79 1.81 -7.25 13.82
CA ALA A 79 0.55 -7.79 13.33
C ALA A 79 0.74 -9.16 12.67
N ASP A 80 -0.28 -10.00 12.74
CA ASP A 80 -0.35 -11.19 11.89
C ASP A 80 -0.71 -10.74 10.47
N VAL A 81 0.29 -10.73 9.58
CA VAL A 81 0.16 -10.18 8.24
C VAL A 81 -0.28 -11.26 7.25
N VAL A 82 -1.47 -11.09 6.67
CA VAL A 82 -2.01 -12.01 5.67
C VAL A 82 -1.77 -11.48 4.26
N VAL A 83 -1.14 -12.26 3.39
CA VAL A 83 -0.99 -11.89 1.96
C VAL A 83 -2.24 -12.34 1.20
N ASN A 84 -2.98 -11.38 0.65
CA ASN A 84 -4.19 -11.67 -0.14
C ASN A 84 -3.83 -12.48 -1.39
N ASP A 85 -4.72 -13.38 -1.82
CA ASP A 85 -4.49 -14.28 -2.97
C ASP A 85 -4.10 -13.53 -4.25
N ASN A 86 -4.75 -12.40 -4.52
CA ASN A 86 -4.45 -11.53 -5.67
C ASN A 86 -3.01 -10.98 -5.64
N ALA A 87 -2.44 -10.80 -4.45
CA ALA A 87 -1.11 -10.24 -4.26
C ALA A 87 0.01 -11.28 -4.13
N LYS A 88 -0.32 -12.57 -3.89
CA LYS A 88 0.69 -13.64 -3.69
C LYS A 88 1.72 -13.70 -4.81
N GLY A 89 1.29 -13.60 -6.08
CA GLY A 89 2.18 -13.61 -7.23
C GLY A 89 3.18 -12.45 -7.22
N HIS A 90 2.68 -11.22 -7.02
CA HIS A 90 3.53 -10.04 -6.91
C HIS A 90 4.42 -10.09 -5.67
N TYR A 91 3.91 -10.60 -4.55
CA TYR A 91 4.66 -10.73 -3.31
C TYR A 91 5.82 -11.71 -3.44
N HIS A 92 5.65 -12.86 -4.11
CA HIS A 92 6.76 -13.76 -4.42
C HIS A 92 7.83 -13.11 -5.29
N LEU A 93 7.42 -12.37 -6.33
CA LEU A 93 8.36 -11.62 -7.18
C LEU A 93 9.07 -10.51 -6.42
N TRP A 94 8.35 -9.84 -5.51
CA TRP A 94 8.91 -8.84 -4.61
C TRP A 94 9.94 -9.49 -3.71
N LEU A 95 9.64 -10.58 -3.00
CA LEU A 95 10.59 -11.32 -2.15
C LEU A 95 11.87 -11.70 -2.91
N ALA A 96 11.72 -12.23 -4.13
CA ALA A 96 12.81 -12.60 -5.02
C ALA A 96 13.65 -11.41 -5.56
N GLY A 97 13.27 -10.16 -5.23
CA GLY A 97 13.98 -8.95 -5.67
C GLY A 97 13.73 -8.57 -7.13
N LYS A 98 12.73 -9.18 -7.77
CA LYS A 98 12.40 -8.96 -9.18
C LYS A 98 11.48 -7.75 -9.40
N ILE A 99 10.88 -7.22 -8.34
CA ILE A 99 10.05 -6.01 -8.36
C ILE A 99 10.68 -4.97 -7.45
N LYS A 100 10.70 -3.71 -7.92
CA LYS A 100 11.24 -2.59 -7.15
C LYS A 100 10.28 -2.20 -6.01
N PRO A 101 10.79 -1.89 -4.80
CA PRO A 101 9.97 -1.31 -3.76
C PRO A 101 9.51 0.10 -4.16
N ALA A 102 8.42 0.56 -3.54
CA ALA A 102 7.99 1.95 -3.66
C ALA A 102 9.10 2.85 -3.08
N GLY A 103 9.80 3.62 -3.94
CA GLY A 103 10.79 4.60 -3.50
C GLY A 103 12.25 4.39 -3.92
N LYS A 104 12.55 3.56 -4.93
CA LYS A 104 13.84 3.65 -5.64
C LYS A 104 13.67 4.26 -7.03
N GLU A 105 13.81 5.59 -7.07
CA GLU A 105 14.30 6.30 -8.26
C GLU A 105 15.80 6.05 -8.43
#